data_AF-A0A7C5D5Y6-F1
#
_entry.id   AF-A0A7C5D5Y6-F1
#
_cell.length_a   1.000
_cell.length_b   1.000
_cell.length_c   1.000
_cell.angle_alpha   90.00
_cell.angle_beta   90.00
_cell.angle_gamma   90.00
#
_symmetry.space_group_name_H-M   'P 1'
#
loop_
_entity.id
_entity.type
_entity.pdbx_description
1 polymer ?
#
loop_
_entity_poly.entity_id
_entity_poly.type
_entity_poly.pdbx_seq_one_letter_code
_entity_poly.pdbx_strand_id
1 'polypeptide(L)'
;MSEKFHFTSVSDECIKCGKCIPVCTIHQVNADEVTSPRGFIDLLGAYQRDELDLDKQVKDIFESCFLCTACTDVCPNDLPTDMVIEEVRADIADKFGIAWFKRVFFTLLRHRWLMDIMMKLGFVFKTCGFKQEPKKSGMVPRFNLPILKADRLLPSLSKTSFLNKYPQEIKTKGTRRVAIFIGCLANYNYTSIGDSLVDVLKELDIDIFIPKRQKCCAAPAYFTGDFYTV
;
A
#
# COMPACT_ATOMS: atom_id res chain seq x y z
N MET A 1 20.89 2.27 -11.29
CA MET A 1 19.90 3.28 -11.72
C MET A 1 19.23 2.79 -12.98
N SER A 2 17.92 2.56 -12.91
CA SER A 2 17.16 2.38 -14.15
C SER A 2 17.25 3.70 -14.93
N GLU A 3 17.50 3.66 -16.25
CA GLU A 3 17.62 4.85 -17.11
C GLU A 3 16.34 5.70 -17.18
N LYS A 4 15.30 5.39 -16.39
CA LYS A 4 13.94 5.87 -16.60
C LYS A 4 13.54 7.08 -15.76
N PHE A 5 14.26 7.40 -14.69
CA PHE A 5 13.99 8.59 -13.87
C PHE A 5 15.27 9.31 -13.48
N HIS A 6 15.55 10.44 -14.12
CA HIS A 6 16.61 11.35 -13.69
C HIS A 6 16.05 12.29 -12.62
N PHE A 7 16.44 12.09 -11.35
CA PHE A 7 16.15 13.02 -10.26
C PHE A 7 16.53 14.47 -10.57
N THR A 8 17.64 14.71 -11.27
CA THR A 8 18.07 16.06 -11.64
C THR A 8 17.09 16.76 -12.55
N SER A 9 16.47 16.08 -13.51
CA SER A 9 15.46 16.73 -14.37
C SER A 9 14.27 17.22 -13.57
N VAL A 10 13.84 16.44 -12.56
CA VAL A 10 12.75 16.84 -11.66
C VAL A 10 13.22 17.96 -10.70
N SER A 11 14.47 17.92 -10.23
CA SER A 11 15.00 18.98 -9.36
C SER A 11 15.17 20.31 -10.06
N ASP A 12 15.64 20.29 -11.29
CA ASP A 12 15.96 21.49 -12.06
C ASP A 12 14.67 22.20 -12.54
N GLU A 13 13.59 21.46 -12.77
CA GLU A 13 12.27 22.01 -13.07
C GLU A 13 11.55 22.59 -11.83
N CYS A 14 12.03 22.27 -10.62
CA CYS A 14 11.44 22.78 -9.38
C CYS A 14 11.80 24.24 -9.13
N ILE A 15 10.83 25.13 -9.36
CA ILE A 15 10.97 26.58 -9.10
C ILE A 15 10.91 26.97 -7.61
N LYS A 16 10.95 25.99 -6.70
CA LYS A 16 10.92 26.16 -5.23
C LYS A 16 9.80 27.07 -4.68
N CYS A 17 8.65 27.14 -5.36
CA CYS A 17 7.54 28.04 -5.01
C CYS A 17 6.83 27.74 -3.67
N GLY A 18 7.01 26.54 -3.10
CA GLY A 18 6.51 26.16 -1.77
C GLY A 18 5.03 25.76 -1.70
N LYS A 19 4.29 25.71 -2.82
CA LYS A 19 2.87 25.28 -2.84
C LYS A 19 2.62 23.88 -2.28
N CYS A 20 3.59 22.99 -2.40
CA CYS A 20 3.53 21.61 -1.92
C CYS A 20 3.66 21.48 -0.39
N ILE A 21 4.21 22.49 0.30
CA ILE A 21 4.49 22.46 1.74
C ILE A 21 3.22 22.31 2.58
N PRO A 22 2.19 23.19 2.45
CA PRO A 22 1.03 23.14 3.32
C PRO A 22 0.18 21.86 3.18
N VAL A 23 0.30 21.14 2.06
CA VAL A 23 -0.45 19.89 1.82
C VAL A 23 0.30 18.64 2.29
N CYS A 24 1.59 18.76 2.61
CA CYS A 24 2.40 17.61 3.01
C CYS A 24 2.16 17.26 4.48
N THR A 25 1.57 16.10 4.74
CA THR A 25 1.29 15.62 6.10
C THR A 25 2.56 15.36 6.91
N ILE A 26 3.67 15.01 6.27
CA ILE A 26 4.95 14.80 6.95
C ILE A 26 5.51 16.12 7.43
N HIS A 27 5.53 17.13 6.57
CA HIS A 27 6.01 18.47 6.92
C HIS A 27 5.13 19.16 7.98
N GLN A 28 3.82 18.90 7.98
CA GLN A 28 2.93 19.40 9.03
C GLN A 28 3.29 18.87 10.43
N VAL A 29 3.81 17.65 10.53
CA VAL A 29 4.25 17.04 11.79
C VAL A 29 5.68 17.43 12.14
N ASN A 30 6.56 17.46 11.15
CA ASN A 30 7.95 17.88 11.28
C ASN A 30 8.23 19.00 10.26
N ALA A 31 8.14 20.25 10.71
CA ALA A 31 8.26 21.45 9.89
C ALA A 31 9.73 21.79 9.55
N ASP A 32 10.44 20.81 9.00
CA ASP A 32 11.78 20.95 8.46
C ASP A 32 11.70 20.93 6.92
N GLU A 33 12.55 21.74 6.27
CA GLU A 33 12.61 21.80 4.81
C GLU A 33 12.98 20.43 4.22
N VAL A 34 13.86 19.67 4.88
CA VAL A 34 14.32 18.34 4.41
C VAL A 34 13.20 17.30 4.37
N THR A 35 12.11 17.52 5.11
CA THR A 35 10.91 16.66 5.14
C THR A 35 9.75 17.25 4.33
N SER A 36 9.99 18.31 3.56
CA SER A 36 9.02 18.88 2.64
C SER A 36 9.09 18.22 1.25
N PRO A 37 8.03 18.27 0.43
CA PRO A 37 8.07 17.67 -0.90
C PRO A 37 9.12 18.30 -1.82
N ARG A 38 9.30 19.63 -1.77
CA ARG A 38 10.36 20.29 -2.55
C ARG A 38 11.75 19.99 -2.00
N GLY A 39 11.88 19.83 -0.68
CA GLY A 39 13.13 19.40 -0.05
C GLY A 39 13.51 17.99 -0.46
N PHE A 40 12.55 17.06 -0.55
CA PHE A 40 12.80 15.72 -1.11
C PHE A 40 13.35 15.80 -2.54
N ILE A 41 12.73 16.59 -3.41
CA ILE A 41 13.21 16.80 -4.78
C ILE A 41 14.63 17.36 -4.81
N ASP A 42 14.93 18.36 -3.97
CA ASP A 42 16.27 18.99 -3.91
C ASP A 42 17.34 18.00 -3.43
N LEU A 43 17.03 17.21 -2.40
CA LEU A 43 17.90 16.15 -1.88
C LEU A 43 18.14 15.04 -2.91
N LEU A 44 17.13 14.69 -3.70
CA LEU A 44 17.27 13.71 -4.79
C LEU A 44 18.15 14.22 -5.92
N GLY A 45 18.03 15.51 -6.26
CA GLY A 45 18.94 16.16 -7.19
C GLY A 45 20.39 16.13 -6.69
N ALA A 46 20.62 16.44 -5.41
CA ALA A 46 21.95 16.37 -4.79
C ALA A 46 22.50 14.94 -4.74
N TYR A 47 21.64 13.95 -4.44
CA TYR A 47 21.99 12.53 -4.46
C TYR A 47 22.47 12.10 -5.86
N GLN A 48 21.77 12.50 -6.92
CA GLN A 48 22.18 12.15 -8.29
C GLN A 48 23.46 12.84 -8.76
N ARG A 49 23.79 14.02 -8.20
CA ARG A 49 25.04 14.73 -8.49
C ARG A 49 26.23 14.23 -7.64
N ASP A 50 26.05 13.15 -6.88
CA ASP A 50 27.03 12.64 -5.92
C ASP A 50 27.44 13.69 -4.85
N GLU A 51 26.57 14.67 -4.57
CA GLU A 51 26.76 15.71 -3.54
C GLU A 51 26.20 15.27 -2.18
N LEU A 52 25.36 14.22 -2.17
CA LEU A 52 24.71 13.68 -0.98
C LEU A 52 24.82 12.15 -0.96
N ASP A 53 25.42 11.60 0.09
CA ASP A 53 25.46 10.16 0.30
C ASP A 53 24.12 9.62 0.80
N LEU A 54 23.65 8.52 0.20
CA LEU A 54 22.47 7.79 0.67
C LEU A 54 22.77 7.02 1.96
N ASP A 55 22.91 7.71 3.09
CA ASP A 55 23.17 7.14 4.40
C ASP A 55 21.87 6.78 5.16
N LYS A 56 21.98 6.40 6.44
CA LYS A 56 20.80 6.04 7.25
C LYS A 56 19.86 7.21 7.49
N GLN A 57 20.39 8.43 7.64
CA GLN A 57 19.58 9.61 7.90
C GLN A 57 18.80 10.00 6.64
N VAL A 58 19.47 10.03 5.49
CA VAL A 58 18.85 10.31 4.19
C VAL A 58 17.81 9.24 3.84
N LYS A 59 18.13 7.97 4.10
CA LYS A 59 17.17 6.87 3.99
C LYS A 59 15.90 7.16 4.80
N ASP A 60 16.04 7.50 6.08
CA ASP A 60 14.89 7.71 6.97
C ASP A 60 14.05 8.94 6.55
N ILE A 61 14.68 9.97 5.95
CA ILE A 61 13.99 11.10 5.33
C ILE A 61 13.11 10.63 4.16
N PHE A 62 13.63 9.89 3.19
CA PHE A 62 12.83 9.41 2.05
C PHE A 62 11.79 8.35 2.44
N GLU A 63 12.10 7.48 3.41
CA GLU A 63 11.15 6.51 3.95
C GLU A 63 10.02 7.16 4.77
N SER A 64 10.17 8.42 5.20
CA SER A 64 9.11 9.15 5.91
C SER A 64 7.91 9.49 5.03
N CYS A 65 8.11 9.63 3.71
CA CYS A 65 7.05 9.97 2.77
C CYS A 65 5.94 8.89 2.74
N PHE A 66 4.66 9.26 2.82
CA PHE A 66 3.57 8.28 2.74
C PHE A 66 3.15 7.92 1.31
N LEU A 67 3.75 8.54 0.28
CA LEU A 67 3.33 8.38 -1.12
C LEU A 67 1.82 8.67 -1.29
N CYS A 68 1.33 9.74 -0.66
CA CYS A 68 -0.08 10.14 -0.70
C CYS A 68 -0.45 11.03 -1.90
N THR A 69 0.53 11.35 -2.76
CA THR A 69 0.41 12.13 -4.02
C THR A 69 -0.14 13.55 -3.92
N ALA A 70 -0.53 14.03 -2.74
CA ALA A 70 -1.11 15.36 -2.55
C ALA A 70 -0.19 16.52 -3.00
N CYS A 71 1.14 16.34 -2.90
CA CYS A 71 2.09 17.34 -3.36
C CYS A 71 2.18 17.43 -4.89
N THR A 72 2.06 16.30 -5.57
CA THR A 72 2.03 16.22 -7.05
C THR A 72 0.79 16.94 -7.57
N ASP A 73 -0.38 16.72 -6.96
CA ASP A 73 -1.66 17.31 -7.39
C ASP A 73 -1.69 18.85 -7.32
N VAL A 74 -0.94 19.47 -6.41
CA VAL A 74 -0.91 20.94 -6.25
C VAL A 74 0.29 21.60 -6.93
N CYS A 75 1.17 20.82 -7.53
CA CYS A 75 2.37 21.32 -8.19
C CYS A 75 1.98 22.03 -9.49
N PRO A 76 2.33 23.32 -9.68
CA PRO A 76 2.02 24.02 -10.93
C PRO A 76 2.83 23.52 -12.13
N ASN A 77 3.91 22.77 -11.88
CA ASN A 77 4.79 22.19 -12.89
C ASN A 77 4.58 20.67 -13.03
N ASP A 78 3.56 20.09 -12.38
CA ASP A 78 3.24 18.65 -12.44
C ASP A 78 4.43 17.72 -12.11
N LEU A 79 5.33 18.16 -11.22
CA LEU A 79 6.52 17.40 -10.85
C LEU A 79 6.16 16.08 -10.16
N PRO A 80 6.64 14.92 -10.65
CA PRO A 80 6.25 13.60 -10.18
C PRO A 80 7.01 13.20 -8.90
N THR A 81 6.74 13.94 -7.81
CA THR A 81 7.44 13.80 -6.51
C THR A 81 7.29 12.39 -5.94
N ASP A 82 6.11 11.81 -6.10
CA ASP A 82 5.79 10.43 -5.73
C ASP A 82 6.65 9.42 -6.48
N MET A 83 6.76 9.52 -7.82
CA MET A 83 7.55 8.57 -8.61
C MET A 83 9.05 8.63 -8.30
N VAL A 84 9.60 9.84 -8.09
CA VAL A 84 11.03 9.95 -7.72
C VAL A 84 11.31 9.42 -6.30
N ILE A 85 10.33 9.50 -5.40
CA ILE A 85 10.41 8.84 -4.07
C ILE A 85 10.31 7.32 -4.21
N GLU A 86 9.51 6.80 -5.13
CA GLU A 86 9.45 5.36 -5.41
C GLU A 86 10.80 4.83 -5.91
N GLU A 87 11.43 5.54 -6.84
CA GLU A 87 12.73 5.14 -7.40
C GLU A 87 13.85 5.20 -6.35
N VAL A 88 13.94 6.26 -5.54
CA VAL A 88 14.97 6.31 -4.48
C VAL A 88 14.76 5.22 -3.42
N ARG A 89 13.52 4.77 -3.21
CA ARG A 89 13.26 3.62 -2.32
C ARG A 89 13.79 2.32 -2.89
N ALA A 90 13.83 2.18 -4.22
CA ALA A 90 14.49 1.06 -4.87
C ALA A 90 16.02 1.14 -4.66
N ASP A 91 16.63 2.31 -4.82
CA ASP A 91 18.06 2.52 -4.53
C ASP A 91 18.38 2.23 -3.05
N ILE A 92 17.51 2.64 -2.13
CA ILE A 92 17.60 2.31 -0.70
C ILE A 92 17.52 0.80 -0.49
N ALA A 93 16.57 0.12 -1.16
CA ALA A 93 16.41 -1.33 -1.04
C ALA A 93 17.62 -2.09 -1.59
N ASP A 94 18.22 -1.62 -2.68
CA ASP A 94 19.43 -2.19 -3.28
C ASP A 94 20.65 -1.97 -2.37
N LYS A 95 20.78 -0.79 -1.74
CA LYS A 95 21.91 -0.46 -0.84
C LYS A 95 21.82 -1.10 0.54
N PHE A 96 20.66 -1.01 1.19
CA PHE A 96 20.47 -1.45 2.58
C PHE A 96 19.84 -2.84 2.71
N GLY A 97 19.30 -3.36 1.62
CA GLY A 97 18.54 -4.60 1.61
C GLY A 97 17.13 -4.44 2.21
N ILE A 98 16.30 -5.44 1.95
CA ILE A 98 14.95 -5.52 2.48
C ILE A 98 14.95 -6.49 3.66
N ALA A 99 14.34 -6.08 4.77
CA ALA A 99 14.25 -6.91 5.96
C ALA A 99 13.56 -8.27 5.65
N TRP A 100 14.12 -9.35 6.18
CA TRP A 100 13.69 -10.72 5.85
C TRP A 100 12.20 -10.97 6.10
N PHE A 101 11.63 -10.39 7.15
CA PHE A 101 10.22 -10.55 7.49
C PHE A 101 9.29 -9.91 6.43
N LYS A 102 9.72 -8.79 5.81
CA LYS A 102 8.99 -8.15 4.71
C LYS A 102 8.98 -9.07 3.49
N ARG A 103 10.12 -9.66 3.13
CA ARG A 103 10.22 -10.62 2.01
C ARG A 103 9.30 -11.83 2.19
N VAL A 104 9.26 -12.40 3.40
CA VAL A 104 8.35 -13.50 3.73
C VAL A 104 6.89 -13.06 3.59
N PHE A 105 6.55 -11.88 4.12
CA PHE A 105 5.19 -11.34 4.03
C PHE A 105 4.76 -11.04 2.58
N PHE A 106 5.65 -10.50 1.75
CA PHE A 106 5.36 -10.23 0.34
C PHE A 106 5.25 -11.50 -0.49
N THR A 107 6.11 -12.49 -0.23
CA THR A 107 6.00 -13.83 -0.83
C THR A 107 4.65 -14.48 -0.46
N LEU A 108 4.23 -14.32 0.79
CA LEU A 108 2.93 -14.80 1.25
C LEU A 108 1.79 -14.10 0.49
N LEU A 109 1.81 -12.78 0.38
CA LEU A 109 0.81 -12.00 -0.36
C LEU A 109 0.75 -12.37 -1.85
N ARG A 110 1.89 -12.71 -2.47
CA ARG A 110 1.99 -13.18 -3.85
C ARG A 110 1.24 -14.50 -4.05
N HIS A 111 1.32 -15.40 -3.08
CA HIS A 111 0.71 -16.73 -3.14
C HIS A 111 -0.64 -16.78 -2.42
N ARG A 112 -1.72 -16.52 -3.17
CA ARG A 112 -3.11 -16.50 -2.67
C ARG A 112 -3.52 -17.75 -1.88
N TRP A 113 -3.05 -18.93 -2.29
CA TRP A 113 -3.37 -20.18 -1.61
C TRP A 113 -2.79 -20.23 -0.18
N LEU A 114 -1.57 -19.68 0.03
CA LEU A 114 -0.97 -19.54 1.35
C LEU A 114 -1.74 -18.53 2.20
N MET A 115 -2.17 -17.40 1.61
CA MET A 115 -3.01 -16.42 2.29
C MET A 115 -4.36 -17.01 2.72
N ASP A 116 -5.01 -17.82 1.87
CA ASP A 116 -6.26 -18.50 2.22
C ASP A 116 -6.06 -19.45 3.41
N ILE A 117 -4.96 -20.19 3.46
CA ILE A 117 -4.62 -21.09 4.59
C ILE A 117 -4.34 -20.27 5.85
N MET A 118 -3.49 -19.24 5.76
CA MET A 118 -3.13 -18.40 6.90
C MET A 118 -4.37 -17.72 7.49
N MET A 119 -5.26 -17.18 6.65
CA MET A 119 -6.48 -16.50 7.11
C MET A 119 -7.46 -17.48 7.78
N LYS A 120 -7.60 -18.69 7.24
CA LYS A 120 -8.40 -19.76 7.87
C LYS A 120 -7.85 -20.15 9.23
N LEU A 121 -6.54 -20.40 9.34
CA LEU A 121 -5.88 -20.74 10.61
C LEU A 121 -5.99 -19.58 11.59
N GLY A 122 -5.71 -18.36 11.13
CA GLY A 122 -5.86 -17.14 11.92
C GLY A 122 -7.28 -16.96 12.45
N PHE A 123 -8.31 -17.24 11.65
CA PHE A 123 -9.70 -17.20 12.09
C PHE A 123 -10.01 -18.22 13.20
N VAL A 124 -9.46 -19.43 13.12
CA VAL A 124 -9.63 -20.49 14.14
C VAL A 124 -8.94 -20.10 15.44
N PHE A 125 -7.72 -19.57 15.37
CA PHE A 125 -6.92 -19.20 16.55
C PHE A 125 -7.15 -17.76 17.04
N LYS A 126 -8.02 -16.97 16.40
CA LYS A 126 -8.22 -15.55 16.75
C LYS A 126 -8.67 -15.35 18.20
N THR A 127 -9.46 -16.27 18.74
CA THR A 127 -10.01 -16.18 20.11
C THR A 127 -8.95 -16.37 21.18
N CYS A 128 -7.82 -17.03 20.86
CA CYS A 128 -6.71 -17.22 21.77
C CYS A 128 -5.84 -15.96 21.89
N GLY A 129 -5.59 -15.27 20.78
CA GLY A 129 -4.65 -14.13 20.72
C GLY A 129 -5.29 -12.75 20.67
N PHE A 130 -6.55 -12.63 20.27
CA PHE A 130 -7.18 -11.34 19.96
C PHE A 130 -8.54 -11.16 20.64
N LYS A 131 -8.86 -9.92 20.99
CA LYS A 131 -10.19 -9.49 21.43
C LYS A 131 -10.86 -8.79 20.24
N GLN A 132 -12.05 -9.23 19.87
CA GLN A 132 -12.82 -8.56 18.82
C GLN A 132 -13.38 -7.24 19.37
N GLU A 133 -13.23 -6.16 18.60
CA GLU A 133 -13.87 -4.89 18.90
C GLU A 133 -15.07 -4.71 17.94
N PRO A 134 -16.30 -5.02 18.39
CA PRO A 134 -17.47 -5.08 17.50
C PRO A 134 -17.85 -3.72 16.90
N LYS A 135 -17.44 -2.61 17.53
CA LYS A 135 -17.77 -1.25 17.05
C LYS A 135 -16.92 -0.75 15.89
N LYS A 136 -15.75 -1.35 15.63
CA LYS A 136 -14.78 -0.87 14.62
C LYS A 136 -14.41 -1.92 13.57
N SER A 137 -15.14 -3.03 13.51
CA SER A 137 -14.84 -4.16 12.59
C SER A 137 -13.35 -4.58 12.63
N GLY A 138 -12.76 -4.56 13.82
CA GLY A 138 -11.33 -4.76 14.05
C GLY A 138 -11.03 -5.68 15.22
N MET A 139 -9.75 -5.95 15.42
CA MET A 139 -9.23 -6.81 16.49
C MET A 139 -8.11 -6.11 17.22
N VAL A 140 -8.04 -6.32 18.53
CA VAL A 140 -6.96 -5.82 19.39
C VAL A 140 -6.22 -7.03 19.97
N PRO A 141 -4.87 -7.05 19.95
CA PRO A 141 -4.12 -8.15 20.56
C PRO A 141 -4.36 -8.19 22.07
N ARG A 142 -4.52 -9.40 22.63
CA ARG A 142 -4.71 -9.60 24.09
C ARG A 142 -3.42 -9.45 24.89
N PHE A 143 -2.28 -9.59 24.21
CA PHE A 143 -0.94 -9.55 24.80
C PHE A 143 -0.07 -8.59 24.00
N ASN A 144 0.94 -8.02 24.65
CA ASN A 144 1.87 -7.10 24.02
C ASN A 144 2.80 -7.90 23.10
N LEU A 145 2.53 -7.88 21.80
CA LEU A 145 3.36 -8.57 20.81
C LEU A 145 4.54 -7.64 20.45
N PRO A 146 5.80 -8.10 20.52
CA PRO A 146 6.97 -7.23 20.29
C PRO A 146 7.01 -6.57 18.91
N ILE A 147 6.24 -7.10 17.95
CA ILE A 147 6.15 -6.64 16.56
C ILE A 147 4.90 -5.76 16.33
N LEU A 148 3.92 -5.80 17.25
CA LEU A 148 2.63 -5.11 17.08
C LEU A 148 2.33 -4.26 18.32
N LYS A 149 2.34 -2.93 18.14
CA LYS A 149 1.86 -2.01 19.16
C LYS A 149 0.43 -2.38 19.55
N ALA A 150 0.19 -2.61 20.84
CA ALA A 150 -1.10 -3.09 21.35
C ALA A 150 -2.28 -2.17 20.98
N ASP A 151 -2.04 -0.88 20.79
CA ASP A 151 -3.07 0.11 20.47
C ASP A 151 -3.44 0.17 18.97
N ARG A 152 -2.84 -0.68 18.13
CA ARG A 152 -3.19 -0.73 16.70
C ARG A 152 -4.37 -1.67 16.47
N LEU A 153 -5.40 -1.13 15.83
CA LEU A 153 -6.50 -1.91 15.30
C LEU A 153 -6.01 -2.80 14.17
N LEU A 154 -6.14 -4.10 14.36
CA LEU A 154 -5.85 -5.09 13.33
C LEU A 154 -7.11 -5.40 12.53
N PRO A 155 -7.00 -5.57 11.21
CA PRO A 155 -8.14 -5.96 10.38
C PRO A 155 -8.73 -7.29 10.86
N SER A 156 -10.06 -7.43 10.80
CA SER A 156 -10.71 -8.68 11.18
C SER A 156 -10.32 -9.81 10.24
N LEU A 157 -10.13 -11.02 10.76
CA LEU A 157 -9.87 -12.20 9.94
C LEU A 157 -11.21 -12.83 9.53
N SER A 158 -11.38 -13.17 8.25
CA SER A 158 -12.52 -13.94 7.75
C SER A 158 -12.17 -15.41 7.58
N LYS A 159 -13.15 -16.29 7.85
CA LYS A 159 -12.99 -17.75 7.64
C LYS A 159 -12.91 -18.11 6.16
N THR A 160 -13.64 -17.39 5.32
CA THR A 160 -13.78 -17.64 3.89
C THR A 160 -13.59 -16.32 3.15
N SER A 161 -12.62 -16.29 2.24
CA SER A 161 -12.37 -15.12 1.41
C SER A 161 -13.49 -14.90 0.40
N PHE A 162 -13.70 -13.64 -0.01
CA PHE A 162 -14.74 -13.27 -0.98
C PHE A 162 -14.66 -14.09 -2.27
N LEU A 163 -13.45 -14.27 -2.81
CA LEU A 163 -13.24 -15.04 -4.04
C LEU A 163 -13.65 -16.51 -3.91
N ASN A 164 -13.52 -17.10 -2.72
CA ASN A 164 -13.92 -18.49 -2.45
C ASN A 164 -15.41 -18.61 -2.09
N LYS A 165 -16.06 -17.54 -1.64
CA LYS A 165 -17.47 -17.52 -1.23
C LYS A 165 -18.43 -17.56 -2.42
N TYR A 166 -18.15 -16.79 -3.46
CA TYR A 166 -19.03 -16.66 -4.64
C TYR A 166 -18.58 -17.55 -5.80
N PRO A 167 -19.46 -17.95 -6.73
CA PRO A 167 -19.07 -18.59 -7.99
C PRO A 167 -18.35 -17.60 -8.93
N GLN A 168 -17.83 -18.08 -10.06
CA GLN A 168 -17.17 -17.24 -11.06
C GLN A 168 -18.19 -16.40 -11.85
N GLU A 169 -19.37 -16.95 -12.10
CA GLU A 169 -20.46 -16.25 -12.77
C GLU A 169 -21.69 -16.25 -11.89
N ILE A 170 -22.33 -15.08 -11.77
CA ILE A 170 -23.63 -14.90 -11.12
C ILE A 170 -24.53 -14.27 -12.16
N LYS A 171 -25.55 -15.01 -12.60
CA LYS A 171 -26.52 -14.57 -13.59
C LYS A 171 -27.73 -13.94 -12.92
N THR A 172 -28.23 -12.85 -13.50
CA THR A 172 -29.46 -12.16 -13.12
C THR A 172 -30.41 -12.11 -14.32
N LYS A 173 -31.51 -11.35 -14.23
CA LYS A 173 -32.48 -11.24 -15.33
C LYS A 173 -32.13 -10.17 -16.35
N GLY A 174 -31.17 -9.30 -16.06
CA GLY A 174 -30.82 -8.18 -16.93
C GLY A 174 -29.78 -8.53 -17.98
N THR A 175 -29.48 -7.55 -18.82
CA THR A 175 -28.57 -7.68 -19.97
C THR A 175 -27.19 -7.06 -19.73
N ARG A 176 -27.02 -6.31 -18.65
CA ARG A 176 -25.77 -5.63 -18.29
C ARG A 176 -24.86 -6.57 -17.50
N ARG A 177 -23.55 -6.47 -17.71
CA ARG A 177 -22.55 -7.32 -17.04
C ARG A 177 -21.39 -6.49 -16.52
N VAL A 178 -20.88 -6.83 -15.33
CA VAL A 178 -19.68 -6.23 -14.73
C VAL A 178 -18.68 -7.31 -14.30
N ALA A 179 -17.39 -6.94 -14.28
CA ALA A 179 -16.32 -7.77 -13.75
C ALA A 179 -15.80 -7.18 -12.43
N ILE A 180 -15.72 -7.99 -11.37
CA ILE A 180 -15.25 -7.55 -10.05
C ILE A 180 -13.80 -7.98 -9.83
N PHE A 181 -12.92 -6.98 -9.76
CA PHE A 181 -11.55 -7.13 -9.25
C PHE A 181 -11.52 -6.70 -7.78
N ILE A 182 -11.35 -7.67 -6.89
CA ILE A 182 -11.45 -7.43 -5.45
C ILE A 182 -10.06 -7.18 -4.86
N GLY A 183 -9.92 -6.09 -4.11
CA GLY A 183 -8.69 -5.81 -3.37
C GLY A 183 -8.42 -6.84 -2.27
N CYS A 184 -7.16 -7.02 -1.89
CA CYS A 184 -6.76 -8.01 -0.87
C CYS A 184 -7.47 -7.80 0.49
N LEU A 185 -7.65 -6.54 0.91
CA LEU A 185 -8.37 -6.21 2.14
C LEU A 185 -9.85 -6.59 2.08
N ALA A 186 -10.56 -6.26 0.99
CA ALA A 186 -11.95 -6.64 0.81
C ALA A 186 -12.11 -8.15 0.57
N ASN A 187 -11.08 -8.83 0.07
CA ASN A 187 -11.12 -10.29 -0.09
C ASN A 187 -10.97 -11.04 1.24
N TYR A 188 -10.18 -10.54 2.19
CA TYR A 188 -9.82 -11.27 3.41
C TYR A 188 -10.31 -10.66 4.71
N ASN A 189 -10.34 -9.34 4.83
CA ASN A 189 -10.59 -8.66 6.10
C ASN A 189 -11.93 -7.95 6.17
N TYR A 190 -12.36 -7.37 5.05
CA TYR A 190 -13.60 -6.60 4.93
C TYR A 190 -14.50 -7.22 3.85
N THR A 191 -14.78 -8.52 3.99
CA THR A 191 -15.58 -9.28 3.01
C THR A 191 -16.99 -8.73 2.84
N SER A 192 -17.53 -8.07 3.87
CA SER A 192 -18.82 -7.39 3.81
C SER A 192 -18.89 -6.34 2.70
N ILE A 193 -17.80 -5.68 2.34
CA ILE A 193 -17.76 -4.71 1.23
C ILE A 193 -18.07 -5.41 -0.10
N GLY A 194 -17.40 -6.54 -0.35
CA GLY A 194 -17.65 -7.35 -1.54
C GLY A 194 -19.05 -7.97 -1.53
N ASP A 195 -19.49 -8.45 -0.36
CA ASP A 195 -20.83 -9.02 -0.19
C ASP A 195 -21.92 -8.00 -0.52
N SER A 196 -21.85 -6.79 0.06
CA SER A 196 -22.80 -5.71 -0.22
C SER A 196 -22.77 -5.27 -1.68
N LEU A 197 -21.60 -5.26 -2.33
CA LEU A 197 -21.50 -4.99 -3.76
C LEU A 197 -22.27 -6.03 -4.59
N VAL A 198 -22.12 -7.32 -4.26
CA VAL A 198 -22.86 -8.39 -4.95
C VAL A 198 -24.36 -8.25 -4.73
N ASP A 199 -24.80 -7.92 -3.52
CA ASP A 199 -26.22 -7.77 -3.20
C ASP A 199 -26.85 -6.59 -3.96
N VAL A 200 -26.16 -5.44 -4.03
CA VAL A 200 -26.60 -4.28 -4.83
C VAL A 200 -26.68 -4.61 -6.32
N LEU A 201 -25.67 -5.30 -6.87
CA LEU A 201 -25.66 -5.65 -8.29
C LEU A 201 -26.76 -6.65 -8.67
N LYS A 202 -27.11 -7.57 -7.76
CA LYS A 202 -28.24 -8.47 -7.94
C LYS A 202 -29.57 -7.74 -7.96
N GLU A 203 -29.77 -6.79 -7.04
CA GLU A 203 -30.99 -5.97 -6.98
C GLU A 203 -31.16 -5.12 -8.24
N LEU A 204 -30.06 -4.69 -8.85
CA LEU A 204 -30.05 -3.93 -10.11
C LEU A 204 -30.14 -4.82 -11.37
N ASP A 205 -30.33 -6.13 -11.23
CA ASP A 205 -30.35 -7.09 -12.33
C ASP A 205 -29.09 -7.00 -13.22
N ILE A 206 -27.90 -6.89 -12.62
CA ILE A 206 -26.61 -6.85 -13.34
C ILE A 206 -25.87 -8.18 -13.17
N ASP A 207 -25.52 -8.81 -14.28
CA ASP A 207 -24.69 -10.03 -14.32
C ASP A 207 -23.30 -9.74 -13.74
N ILE A 208 -22.79 -10.67 -12.93
CA ILE A 208 -21.50 -10.49 -12.24
C ILE A 208 -20.52 -11.57 -12.69
N PHE A 209 -19.34 -11.13 -13.13
CA PHE A 209 -18.18 -11.97 -13.38
C PHE A 209 -17.12 -11.73 -12.32
N ILE A 210 -16.68 -12.79 -11.64
CA ILE A 210 -15.64 -12.73 -10.61
C ILE A 210 -14.46 -13.60 -11.08
N PRO A 211 -13.43 -13.00 -11.70
CA PRO A 211 -12.24 -13.74 -12.13
C PRO A 211 -11.58 -14.43 -10.92
N LYS A 212 -11.50 -15.77 -10.90
CA LYS A 212 -10.95 -16.50 -9.74
C LYS A 212 -9.43 -16.49 -9.63
N ARG A 213 -8.74 -16.15 -10.72
CA ARG A 213 -7.27 -16.15 -10.83
C ARG A 213 -6.67 -14.74 -10.72
N GLN A 214 -7.27 -13.88 -9.90
CA GLN A 214 -6.72 -12.56 -9.57
C GLN A 214 -5.41 -12.71 -8.78
N LYS A 215 -4.41 -11.89 -9.11
CA LYS A 215 -3.10 -11.82 -8.43
C LYS A 215 -3.00 -10.56 -7.58
N CYS A 216 -2.03 -10.53 -6.67
CA CYS A 216 -1.69 -9.33 -5.91
C CYS A 216 -1.23 -8.21 -6.86
N CYS A 217 -1.66 -6.97 -6.59
CA CYS A 217 -1.18 -5.79 -7.32
C CYS A 217 0.24 -5.35 -6.93
N ALA A 218 0.88 -6.06 -5.97
CA ALA A 218 2.22 -5.79 -5.48
C ALA A 218 2.46 -4.43 -4.81
N ALA A 219 1.45 -3.56 -4.71
CA ALA A 219 1.59 -2.19 -4.20
C ALA A 219 2.36 -2.08 -2.86
N PRO A 220 2.11 -2.90 -1.81
CA PRO A 220 2.86 -2.81 -0.56
C PRO A 220 4.35 -3.10 -0.71
N ALA A 221 4.73 -3.96 -1.65
CA ALA A 221 6.12 -4.32 -1.91
C ALA A 221 6.78 -3.26 -2.78
N TYR A 222 6.10 -2.86 -3.87
CA TYR A 222 6.51 -1.81 -4.79
C TYR A 222 6.83 -0.49 -4.05
N PHE A 223 5.94 0.00 -3.19
CA PHE A 223 6.15 1.24 -2.42
C PHE A 223 7.24 1.15 -1.33
N THR A 224 7.77 -0.04 -1.06
CA THR A 224 8.91 -0.25 -0.17
C THR A 224 10.23 -0.50 -0.90
N GLY A 225 10.26 -0.30 -2.23
CA GLY A 225 11.42 -0.57 -3.07
C GLY A 225 11.64 -2.05 -3.38
N ASP A 226 10.68 -2.93 -3.07
CA ASP A 226 10.78 -4.36 -3.37
C ASP A 226 10.19 -4.68 -4.74
N PHE A 227 10.98 -4.42 -5.78
CA PHE A 227 10.58 -4.70 -7.17
C PHE A 227 10.82 -6.15 -7.61
N TYR A 228 11.55 -6.95 -6.81
CA TYR A 228 11.99 -8.28 -7.22
C TYR A 228 11.20 -9.42 -6.58
N THR A 229 10.62 -9.23 -5.38
CA THR A 229 9.98 -10.33 -4.63
C THR A 229 8.58 -10.70 -5.16
N VAL A 230 7.88 -9.75 -5.79
CA VAL A 230 6.44 -9.83 -6.14
C VAL A 230 6.17 -10.21 -7.59
#